data_AF-A0A968NQK8-F1
#
_entry.id   AF-A0A968NQK8-F1
#
_cell.length_a   1.000
_cell.length_b   1.000
_cell.length_c   1.000
_cell.angle_alpha   90.00
_cell.angle_beta   90.00
_cell.angle_gamma   90.00
#
_symmetry.space_group_name_H-M   'P 1'
#
loop_
_entity.id
_entity.type
_entity.pdbx_description
1 polymer ?
#
loop_
_entity_poly.entity_id
_entity_poly.type
_entity_poly.pdbx_seq_one_letter_code
_entity_poly.pdbx_strand_id
1 'polypeptide(L)'
;MQSTSSEPSPASSIIRTGIDGRLRYSREQRQDLLEAFDRSGLSAMSFSRQHGVSYQTFIAWVRKRRECGDILLPDAPAFAEVMVQQPSHDPSTGLRVLLPCGTVIEIPSRSALPLAAELITTLRRPC
;
A
#
# COMPACT_ATOMS: atom_id res chain seq x y z
N MET A 1 -2.66 -27.95 41.74
CA MET A 1 -3.70 -27.30 40.91
C MET A 1 -3.11 -25.95 40.48
N GLN A 2 -2.64 -25.64 39.26
CA GLN A 2 -2.67 -26.26 37.95
C GLN A 2 -1.31 -26.05 37.25
N SER A 3 -0.96 -26.99 36.38
CA SER A 3 0.16 -26.94 35.43
C SER A 3 -0.37 -26.48 34.06
N THR A 4 0.39 -25.64 33.35
CA THR A 4 0.53 -25.54 31.87
C THR A 4 1.78 -24.69 31.64
N SER A 5 2.97 -25.21 31.31
CA SER A 5 3.42 -25.90 30.09
C SER A 5 3.37 -25.05 28.82
N SER A 6 4.44 -25.19 28.04
CA SER A 6 4.78 -24.62 26.72
C SER A 6 5.51 -23.28 26.75
N GLU A 7 6.68 -23.08 26.15
CA GLU A 7 7.59 -23.89 25.33
C GLU A 7 8.94 -23.15 25.34
N PRO A 8 10.10 -23.82 25.36
CA PRO A 8 11.39 -23.16 25.15
C PRO A 8 11.47 -22.69 23.69
N SER A 9 11.46 -21.36 23.49
CA SER A 9 11.78 -20.72 22.21
C SER A 9 13.01 -21.38 21.58
N PRO A 10 12.96 -21.84 20.32
CA PRO A 10 14.05 -22.60 19.74
C PRO A 10 15.29 -21.72 19.72
N ALA A 11 16.29 -22.17 20.46
CA ALA A 11 17.63 -21.64 20.39
C ALA A 11 18.04 -21.62 18.92
N SER A 12 18.18 -20.41 18.36
CA SER A 12 18.78 -20.16 17.06
C SER A 12 20.24 -20.60 17.16
N SER A 13 20.51 -21.88 16.96
CA SER A 13 21.85 -22.43 16.94
C SER A 13 22.53 -21.91 15.68
N ILE A 14 23.20 -20.77 15.81
CA ILE A 14 24.13 -20.23 14.83
C ILE A 14 25.28 -21.24 14.76
N ILE A 15 25.24 -22.14 13.78
CA ILE A 15 26.34 -23.07 13.52
C ILE A 15 27.46 -22.26 12.86
N ARG A 16 28.37 -21.77 13.69
CA ARG A 16 29.65 -21.21 13.26
C ARG A 16 30.49 -22.34 12.67
N THR A 17 30.66 -22.39 11.34
CA THR A 17 31.85 -23.06 10.79
C THR A 17 32.19 -22.61 9.37
N GLY A 18 33.24 -21.79 9.29
CA GLY A 18 34.06 -21.56 8.12
C GLY A 18 35.34 -20.87 8.60
N ILE A 19 36.49 -21.36 8.16
CA ILE A 19 37.82 -20.77 8.47
C ILE A 19 37.92 -19.28 8.10
N ASP A 20 37.05 -18.80 7.21
CA ASP A 20 37.01 -17.43 6.70
C ASP A 20 35.99 -16.51 7.41
N GLY A 21 35.38 -16.96 8.52
CA GLY A 21 34.38 -16.17 9.26
C GLY A 21 33.02 -16.01 8.56
N ARG A 22 32.80 -16.70 7.42
CA ARG A 22 31.51 -16.70 6.72
C ARG A 22 30.52 -17.64 7.41
N LEU A 23 29.43 -17.07 7.93
CA LEU A 23 28.27 -17.80 8.45
C LEU A 23 27.62 -18.61 7.31
N ARG A 24 27.52 -19.93 7.49
CA ARG A 24 26.74 -20.80 6.60
C ARG A 24 25.29 -20.81 7.07
N TYR A 25 24.39 -20.38 6.20
CA TYR A 25 22.96 -20.41 6.44
C TYR A 25 22.34 -21.60 5.72
N SER A 26 21.50 -22.36 6.41
CA SER A 26 20.66 -23.36 5.75
C SER A 26 19.63 -22.67 4.84
N ARG A 27 19.04 -23.44 3.91
CA ARG A 27 17.99 -22.91 3.04
C ARG A 27 16.79 -22.38 3.83
N GLU A 28 16.43 -23.07 4.92
CA GLU A 28 15.34 -22.72 5.84
C GLU A 28 15.67 -21.43 6.58
N GLN A 29 16.84 -21.34 7.21
CA GLN A 29 17.28 -20.11 7.91
C GLN A 29 17.29 -18.89 6.99
N ARG A 30 17.71 -19.07 5.74
CA ARG A 30 17.68 -17.99 4.75
C ARG A 30 16.25 -17.56 4.46
N GLN A 31 15.32 -18.50 4.34
CA GLN A 31 13.92 -18.23 4.07
C GLN A 31 13.27 -17.48 5.25
N ASP A 32 13.49 -17.95 6.47
CA ASP A 32 12.98 -17.31 7.69
C ASP A 32 13.44 -15.86 7.82
N LEU A 33 14.73 -15.59 7.51
CA LEU A 33 15.28 -14.24 7.51
C LEU A 33 14.65 -13.34 6.43
N LEU A 34 14.36 -13.88 5.24
CA LEU A 34 13.73 -13.12 4.16
C LEU A 34 12.26 -12.81 4.47
N GLU A 35 11.54 -13.71 5.14
CA GLU A 35 10.16 -13.48 5.59
C GLU A 35 10.09 -12.52 6.79
N ALA A 36 11.05 -12.61 7.71
CA ALA A 36 11.19 -11.63 8.78
C ALA A 36 11.51 -10.22 8.23
N PHE A 37 12.29 -10.13 7.16
CA PHE A 37 12.58 -8.87 6.48
C PHE A 37 11.31 -8.22 5.91
N ASP A 38 10.49 -9.00 5.18
CA ASP A 38 9.24 -8.51 4.60
C ASP A 38 8.28 -7.97 5.67
N ARG A 39 8.22 -8.63 6.85
CA ARG A 39 7.40 -8.17 7.98
C ARG A 39 7.98 -6.97 8.73
N SER A 40 9.29 -6.77 8.69
CA SER A 40 9.97 -5.74 9.48
C SER A 40 9.76 -4.32 8.95
N GLY A 41 9.56 -4.16 7.63
CA GLY A 41 9.54 -2.83 6.98
C GLY A 41 10.85 -2.04 7.07
N LEU A 42 11.95 -2.69 7.50
CA LEU A 42 13.25 -2.05 7.68
C LEU A 42 14.02 -1.97 6.36
N SER A 43 15.01 -1.07 6.29
CA SER A 43 15.95 -1.07 5.17
C SER A 43 16.84 -2.32 5.23
N ALA A 44 17.20 -2.87 4.07
CA ALA A 44 18.04 -4.08 4.00
C ALA A 44 19.37 -3.95 4.76
N MET A 45 19.95 -2.74 4.81
CA MET A 45 21.17 -2.45 5.58
C MET A 45 20.93 -2.51 7.10
N SER A 46 19.82 -1.93 7.57
CA SER A 46 19.47 -1.98 9.00
C SER A 46 19.11 -3.39 9.45
N PHE A 47 18.37 -4.13 8.62
CA PHE A 47 18.02 -5.53 8.87
C PHE A 47 19.26 -6.42 8.91
N SER A 48 20.17 -6.29 7.95
CA SER A 48 21.40 -7.09 7.93
C SER A 48 22.27 -6.86 9.17
N ARG A 49 22.33 -5.61 9.66
CA ARG A 49 23.07 -5.26 10.88
C ARG A 49 22.43 -5.86 12.13
N GLN A 50 21.10 -5.84 12.24
CA GLN A 50 20.38 -6.40 13.39
C GLN A 50 20.49 -7.93 13.46
N HIS A 51 20.44 -8.60 12.31
CA HIS A 51 20.45 -10.06 12.23
C HIS A 51 21.85 -10.68 12.02
N GLY A 52 22.91 -9.87 12.02
CA GLY A 52 24.29 -10.37 11.91
C GLY A 52 24.64 -10.98 10.55
N VAL A 53 23.90 -10.62 9.49
CA VAL A 53 24.14 -11.08 8.12
C VAL A 53 24.95 -10.01 7.39
N SER A 54 25.92 -10.41 6.56
CA SER A 54 26.58 -9.45 5.66
C SER A 54 25.56 -8.86 4.69
N TYR A 55 25.53 -7.52 4.58
CA TYR A 55 24.63 -6.81 3.67
C TYR A 55 24.72 -7.34 2.22
N GLN A 56 25.94 -7.58 1.73
CA GLN A 56 26.18 -8.09 0.37
C GLN A 56 25.53 -9.47 0.16
N THR A 57 25.67 -10.35 1.14
CA THR A 57 25.05 -11.69 1.13
C THR A 57 23.54 -11.59 1.16
N PHE A 58 23.00 -10.71 2.01
CA PHE A 58 21.58 -10.51 2.14
C PHE A 58 20.93 -9.97 0.85
N ILE A 59 21.53 -8.95 0.22
CA ILE A 59 21.05 -8.41 -1.06
C ILE A 59 21.10 -9.45 -2.18
N ALA A 60 22.15 -10.28 -2.23
CA ALA A 60 22.23 -11.36 -3.21
C ALA A 60 21.06 -12.36 -3.05
N TRP A 61 20.64 -12.64 -1.81
CA TRP A 61 19.47 -13.48 -1.55
C TRP A 61 18.15 -12.81 -1.93
N VAL A 62 17.97 -11.53 -1.59
CA VAL A 62 16.79 -10.75 -1.98
C VAL A 62 16.66 -10.70 -3.50
N ARG A 63 17.77 -10.45 -4.21
CA ARG A 63 17.78 -10.42 -5.68
C ARG A 63 17.41 -11.77 -6.28
N LYS A 64 18.04 -12.85 -5.80
CA LYS A 64 17.72 -14.22 -6.24
C LYS A 64 16.26 -14.59 -5.98
N ARG A 65 15.68 -14.13 -4.87
CA ARG A 65 14.25 -14.36 -4.56
C ARG A 65 13.34 -13.61 -5.53
N ARG A 66 13.68 -12.38 -5.92
CA ARG A 66 12.94 -11.63 -6.94
C ARG A 66 13.00 -12.32 -8.30
N GLU A 67 14.20 -12.70 -8.73
CA GLU A 67 14.43 -13.42 -10.01
C GLU A 67 13.70 -14.78 -10.05
N CYS A 68 13.67 -15.53 -8.95
CA CYS A 68 12.95 -16.81 -8.88
C CYS A 68 11.44 -16.67 -8.60
N GLY A 69 11.02 -15.56 -8.00
CA GLY A 69 9.61 -15.28 -7.66
C GLY A 69 8.79 -14.70 -8.82
N ASP A 70 9.46 -14.26 -9.89
CA ASP A 70 8.84 -13.65 -11.07
C ASP A 70 8.00 -14.62 -11.92
N ILE A 71 7.93 -15.90 -11.53
CA ILE A 71 7.08 -16.88 -12.21
C ILE A 71 5.62 -16.79 -11.71
N LEU A 72 5.33 -16.20 -10.53
CA LEU A 72 3.97 -16.17 -9.98
C LEU A 72 3.69 -15.00 -9.00
N LEU A 73 3.73 -13.74 -9.43
CA LEU A 73 2.94 -12.69 -8.77
C LEU A 73 2.42 -11.65 -9.79
N PRO A 74 1.16 -11.72 -10.23
CA PRO A 74 0.43 -10.50 -10.49
C PRO A 74 0.07 -9.86 -9.15
N ASP A 75 0.20 -8.53 -9.07
CA ASP A 75 -0.37 -7.67 -8.02
C ASP A 75 0.48 -7.42 -6.76
N ALA A 76 1.73 -6.98 -6.93
CA ALA A 76 2.30 -6.04 -5.96
C ALA A 76 1.85 -4.62 -6.36
N PRO A 77 1.35 -3.78 -5.43
CA PRO A 77 0.94 -2.42 -5.78
C PRO A 77 2.15 -1.64 -6.27
N ALA A 78 2.19 -1.41 -7.58
CA ALA A 78 3.17 -0.58 -8.26
C ALA A 78 2.55 0.78 -8.57
N PHE A 79 3.34 1.84 -8.44
CA PHE A 79 2.93 3.14 -8.94
C PHE A 79 2.87 3.08 -10.47
N ALA A 80 1.69 3.36 -11.02
CA ALA A 80 1.48 3.48 -12.46
C ALA A 80 1.23 4.95 -12.80
N GLU A 81 1.91 5.43 -13.84
CA GLU A 81 1.63 6.74 -14.40
C GLU A 81 0.27 6.69 -15.12
N VAL A 82 -0.68 7.52 -14.68
CA VAL A 82 -2.01 7.61 -15.29
C VAL A 82 -2.13 8.98 -15.95
N MET A 83 -2.36 8.98 -17.26
CA MET A 83 -2.77 10.18 -17.97
C MET A 83 -4.20 10.53 -17.54
N VAL A 84 -4.35 11.55 -16.72
CA VAL A 84 -5.66 12.09 -16.37
C VAL A 84 -6.23 12.73 -17.64
N GLN A 85 -7.23 12.11 -18.24
CA GLN A 85 -7.99 12.75 -19.30
C GLN A 85 -8.68 13.96 -18.69
N GLN A 86 -8.23 15.14 -19.10
CA GLN A 86 -8.84 16.39 -18.73
C GLN A 86 -10.29 16.33 -19.23
N PRO A 87 -11.31 16.49 -18.36
CA PRO A 87 -12.69 16.40 -18.79
C PRO A 87 -12.89 17.43 -19.91
N SER A 88 -13.23 16.94 -21.10
CA SER A 88 -13.64 17.77 -22.21
C SER A 88 -14.79 18.64 -21.72
N HIS A 89 -14.54 19.93 -21.60
CA HIS A 89 -15.53 20.88 -21.13
C HIS A 89 -16.62 20.97 -22.21
N ASP A 90 -17.66 20.14 -22.08
CA ASP A 90 -18.86 20.30 -22.88
C ASP A 90 -19.52 21.62 -22.43
N PRO A 91 -19.81 22.58 -23.32
CA PRO A 91 -20.54 23.80 -22.96
C PRO A 91 -21.94 23.53 -22.37
N SER A 92 -22.41 22.28 -22.37
CA SER A 92 -23.57 21.79 -21.61
C SER A 92 -23.30 21.64 -20.09
N THR A 93 -22.32 22.37 -19.54
CA THR A 93 -21.92 22.28 -18.14
C THR A 93 -23.11 22.55 -17.23
N GLY A 94 -23.65 21.48 -16.65
CA GLY A 94 -24.72 21.58 -15.70
C GLY A 94 -24.28 22.38 -14.47
N LEU A 95 -25.15 23.26 -13.99
CA LEU A 95 -24.84 24.14 -12.85
C LEU A 95 -25.36 23.51 -11.57
N ARG A 96 -24.48 23.31 -10.59
CA ARG A 96 -24.83 22.78 -9.27
C ARG A 96 -24.77 23.88 -8.21
N VAL A 97 -25.91 24.23 -7.63
CA VAL A 97 -26.02 25.23 -6.54
C VAL A 97 -26.18 24.52 -5.21
N LEU A 98 -25.36 24.87 -4.23
CA LEU A 98 -25.51 24.44 -2.84
C LEU A 98 -26.07 25.59 -2.01
N LEU A 99 -27.20 25.34 -1.36
CA LEU A 99 -27.86 26.32 -0.49
C LEU A 99 -27.35 26.16 0.96
N PRO A 100 -27.40 27.23 1.79
CA PRO A 100 -26.95 27.16 3.20
C PRO A 100 -27.69 26.13 4.05
N CYS A 101 -28.88 25.70 3.64
CA CYS A 101 -29.67 24.64 4.28
C CYS A 101 -29.22 23.21 3.91
N GLY A 102 -28.19 23.05 3.06
CA GLY A 102 -27.72 21.75 2.58
C GLY A 102 -28.47 21.20 1.36
N THR A 103 -29.51 21.90 0.89
CA THR A 103 -30.20 21.55 -0.37
C THR A 103 -29.29 21.80 -1.56
N VAL A 104 -29.28 20.85 -2.49
CA VAL A 104 -28.52 20.91 -3.74
C VAL A 104 -29.49 21.02 -4.91
N ILE A 105 -29.27 21.99 -5.78
CA ILE A 105 -30.01 22.16 -7.04
C ILE A 105 -29.05 21.86 -8.19
N GLU A 106 -29.40 20.89 -9.03
CA GLU A 106 -28.64 20.54 -10.23
C GLU A 106 -29.43 20.99 -11.46
N ILE A 107 -28.77 21.79 -12.29
CA ILE A 107 -29.33 22.36 -13.52
C ILE A 107 -28.58 21.70 -14.67
N PRO A 108 -29.09 20.61 -15.26
CA PRO A 108 -28.33 19.79 -16.20
C PRO A 108 -28.08 20.48 -17.55
N SER A 109 -28.82 21.54 -17.86
CA SER A 109 -28.69 22.27 -19.12
C SER A 109 -29.22 23.70 -19.00
N ARG A 110 -28.81 24.55 -19.94
CA ARG A 110 -29.22 25.95 -20.01
C ARG A 110 -30.74 26.13 -20.19
N SER A 111 -31.44 25.14 -20.76
CA SER A 111 -32.90 25.19 -20.94
C SER A 111 -33.69 25.04 -19.63
N ALA A 112 -33.09 24.45 -18.60
CA ALA A 112 -33.71 24.32 -17.28
C ALA A 112 -33.54 25.57 -16.39
N LEU A 113 -32.75 26.56 -16.82
CA LEU A 113 -32.50 27.79 -16.06
C LEU A 113 -33.76 28.60 -15.72
N PRO A 114 -34.74 28.80 -16.62
CA PRO A 114 -35.93 29.58 -16.31
C PRO A 114 -36.74 28.95 -15.17
N LEU A 115 -36.94 27.62 -15.21
CA LEU A 115 -37.64 26.87 -14.17
C LEU A 115 -36.91 26.94 -12.83
N ALA A 116 -35.58 26.80 -12.84
CA ALA A 116 -34.77 26.94 -11.63
C ALA A 116 -34.85 28.36 -11.04
N ALA A 117 -34.87 29.40 -11.87
CA ALA A 117 -35.03 30.78 -11.43
C ALA A 117 -36.42 31.03 -10.81
N GLU A 118 -37.47 30.48 -11.39
CA GLU A 118 -38.83 30.55 -10.83
C GLU A 118 -38.93 29.85 -9.47
N LEU A 119 -38.34 28.66 -9.34
CA LEU A 119 -38.27 27.95 -8.07
C LEU A 119 -37.58 28.80 -6.99
N ILE A 120 -36.40 29.34 -7.29
CA ILE A 120 -35.62 30.14 -6.34
C ILE A 120 -36.37 31.43 -5.95
N THR A 121 -37.03 32.09 -6.91
CA THR A 121 -37.81 33.31 -6.63
C THR A 121 -39.05 33.03 -5.80
N THR A 122 -39.70 31.88 -6.00
CA THR A 122 -40.84 31.43 -5.19
C THR A 122 -40.39 31.14 -3.75
N LEU A 123 -39.29 30.42 -3.56
CA LEU A 123 -38.73 30.12 -2.24
C LEU A 123 -38.22 31.37 -1.49
N ARG A 124 -37.89 32.45 -2.21
CA ARG A 124 -37.47 33.73 -1.62
C ARG A 124 -38.62 34.57 -1.09
N ARG A 125 -39.87 34.30 -1.50
CA ARG A 125 -41.02 35.02 -0.95
C ARG A 125 -41.41 34.33 0.36
N PRO A 126 -41.29 34.98 1.52
CA PRO A 126 -41.87 34.43 2.74
C PRO A 126 -43.39 34.32 2.53
N CYS A 127 -43.96 33.18 2.90
CA CYS A 127 -45.40 32.98 2.97
C CYS A 127 -46.06 34.06 3.84
#